data_AF-A0A2A5DFH1-F1
#
_entry.id   AF-A0A2A5DFH1-F1
#
_cell.length_a   1.000
_cell.length_b   1.000
_cell.length_c   1.000
_cell.angle_alpha   90.00
_cell.angle_beta   90.00
_cell.angle_gamma   90.00
#
_symmetry.space_group_name_H-M   'P 1'
#
loop_
_entity.id
_entity.type
_entity.pdbx_description
1 polymer ?
#
loop_
_entity_poly.entity_id
_entity_poly.type
_entity_poly.pdbx_seq_one_letter_code
_entity_poly.pdbx_strand_id
1 'polypeptide(L)' 'MVFLFAERLQDINQHFQKAVDHTPDKRPMWICWPKKTSGITTDVTQAAVMAFARGSGWTDTKICRVDDDWSGHMFRRKRK' A
#
# COMPACT_ATOMS: atom_id res chain seq x y z
N MET A 1 -4.26 11.79 -5.98
CA MET A 1 -4.48 10.45 -5.40
C MET A 1 -3.17 9.71 -5.55
N VAL A 2 -2.64 9.09 -4.48
CA VAL A 2 -1.31 8.48 -4.49
C VAL A 2 -1.45 6.97 -4.52
N PHE A 3 -0.67 6.32 -5.40
CA PHE A 3 -0.50 4.88 -5.46
C PHE A 3 0.99 4.57 -5.29
N LEU A 4 1.30 3.73 -4.31
CA LEU A 4 2.63 3.20 -4.08
C LEU A 4 2.67 1.76 -4.58
N PHE A 5 3.28 1.53 -5.73
CA PHE A 5 3.54 0.20 -6.26
C PHE A 5 4.86 -0.32 -5.72
N ALA A 6 4.86 -1.52 -5.16
CA ALA A 6 6.04 -2.14 -4.57
C ALA A 6 6.04 -3.65 -4.85
N GLU A 7 7.14 -4.14 -5.42
CA GLU A 7 7.38 -5.58 -5.59
C GLU A 7 8.05 -6.17 -4.36
N ARG A 8 8.76 -5.35 -3.57
CA ARG A 8 9.41 -5.77 -2.33
C ARG A 8 8.93 -4.98 -1.12
N LEU A 9 8.92 -5.61 0.04
CA LEU A 9 8.59 -4.95 1.31
C LEU A 9 9.58 -3.83 1.63
N GLN A 10 10.84 -3.98 1.21
CA GLN A 10 11.84 -2.93 1.34
C GLN A 10 11.45 -1.65 0.58
N ASP A 11 10.85 -1.78 -0.60
CA ASP A 11 10.45 -0.64 -1.44
C ASP A 11 9.32 0.16 -0.75
N ILE A 12 8.43 -0.54 -0.06
CA ILE A 12 7.41 0.11 0.78
C ILE A 12 8.10 0.96 1.84
N ASN A 13 9.03 0.39 2.61
CA ASN A 13 9.73 1.12 3.66
C ASN A 13 10.47 2.37 3.13
N GLN A 14 11.14 2.23 1.98
CA GLN A 14 11.93 3.31 1.37
C GLN A 14 11.08 4.45 0.82
N HIS A 15 9.92 4.13 0.24
CA HIS A 15 9.11 5.11 -0.49
C HIS A 15 7.86 5.56 0.27
N PHE A 16 7.54 4.94 1.39
CA PHE A 16 6.33 5.25 2.14
C PHE A 16 6.28 6.71 2.58
N GLN A 17 7.35 7.24 3.19
CA GLN A 17 7.34 8.64 3.65
C GLN A 17 7.11 9.61 2.49
N LYS A 18 7.77 9.36 1.36
CA LYS A 18 7.55 10.16 0.15
C LYS A 18 6.09 10.07 -0.33
N ALA A 19 5.48 8.89 -0.30
CA ALA A 19 4.07 8.72 -0.66
C ALA A 19 3.12 9.45 0.34
N VAL A 20 3.46 9.45 1.63
CA VAL A 20 2.74 10.18 2.68
C VAL A 20 2.81 11.69 2.45
N ASP A 21 3.99 12.22 2.10
CA ASP A 21 4.20 13.66 1.86
C ASP A 21 3.41 14.15 0.64
N HIS A 22 3.24 13.30 -0.37
CA HIS A 22 2.42 13.59 -1.55
C HIS A 22 0.92 13.30 -1.32
N THR A 23 0.53 12.85 -0.12
CA THR A 23 -0.86 12.57 0.24
C THR A 23 -1.41 13.66 1.17
N PRO A 24 -2.28 14.57 0.69
CA PRO A 24 -2.91 15.58 1.54
C PRO A 24 -3.69 14.94 2.70
N ASP A 25 -3.76 15.61 3.85
CA ASP A 25 -4.29 15.10 5.14
C ASP A 25 -5.65 14.38 5.10
N LYS A 26 -6.50 14.65 4.10
CA LYS A 26 -7.83 14.05 3.96
C LYS A 26 -7.96 13.09 2.78
N ARG A 27 -6.89 12.85 2.02
CA ARG A 27 -6.88 12.00 0.83
C ARG A 27 -6.44 10.58 1.21
N PRO A 28 -7.04 9.56 0.59
CA PRO A 28 -6.56 8.19 0.74
C PRO A 28 -5.26 7.98 -0.04
N MET A 29 -4.47 7.02 0.43
CA MET A 29 -3.31 6.48 -0.26
C MET A 29 -3.53 5.00 -0.53
N TRP A 30 -3.04 4.52 -1.67
CA TRP A 30 -3.04 3.11 -2.01
C TRP A 30 -1.65 2.53 -1.92
N ILE A 31 -1.53 1.33 -1.36
CA ILE A 31 -0.33 0.50 -1.48
C ILE A 31 -0.70 -0.69 -2.35
N CYS A 32 0.06 -0.89 -3.41
CA CYS A 32 -0.18 -1.87 -4.45
C CYS A 32 0.96 -2.88 -4.49
N TRP A 33 0.62 -4.17 -4.57
CA TRP A 33 1.60 -5.27 -4.61
C TRP A 33 1.19 -6.33 -5.65
N PRO A 34 2.15 -7.09 -6.21
CA PRO A 34 1.83 -8.12 -7.18
C PRO A 34 0.98 -9.23 -6.59
N LYS A 35 0.07 -9.77 -7.37
CA LYS A 35 -0.71 -10.96 -7.00
C LYS A 35 0.17 -12.19 -7.06
N LYS A 36 -0.19 -13.21 -6.27
CA LYS A 36 0.44 -14.54 -6.40
C LYS A 36 0.33 -15.13 -7.81
N THR A 37 -0.69 -14.72 -8.58
CA THR A 37 -0.97 -15.23 -9.92
C THR A 37 -0.32 -14.42 -11.04
N SER A 38 0.38 -13.30 -10.77
CA SER A 38 0.96 -12.45 -11.82
C SER A 38 2.28 -12.97 -12.38
N GLY A 39 2.90 -13.96 -11.73
CA GLY A 39 4.26 -14.42 -12.08
C GLY A 39 5.39 -13.46 -11.66
N ILE A 40 5.06 -12.28 -11.13
CA ILE A 40 6.04 -11.33 -10.59
C ILE A 40 6.49 -11.84 -9.22
N THR A 41 7.80 -11.99 -9.03
CA THR A 41 8.37 -12.43 -7.75
C THR A 41 8.25 -11.30 -6.73
N THR A 42 7.55 -11.57 -5.62
CA THR A 42 7.32 -10.58 -4.56
C THR A 42 7.38 -11.24 -3.18
N ASP A 43 7.92 -10.52 -2.19
CA ASP A 43 7.81 -10.85 -0.77
C ASP A 43 6.68 -10.09 -0.07
N VAL A 44 5.95 -9.25 -0.83
CA VAL A 44 4.87 -8.42 -0.32
C VAL A 44 3.58 -9.23 -0.25
N THR A 45 2.96 -9.23 0.92
CA THR A 45 1.66 -9.85 1.15
C THR A 45 0.66 -8.82 1.67
N GLN A 46 -0.63 -9.09 1.48
CA GLN A 46 -1.69 -8.26 2.07
C GLN A 46 -1.49 -8.08 3.58
N ALA A 47 -1.14 -9.17 4.29
CA ALA A 47 -0.91 -9.14 5.73
C ALA A 47 0.25 -8.21 6.11
N ALA A 48 1.36 -8.28 5.37
CA ALA A 48 2.51 -7.41 5.60
C ALA A 48 2.19 -5.93 5.32
N VAL A 49 1.47 -5.64 4.22
CA VAL A 49 1.02 -4.28 3.89
C VAL A 49 0.10 -3.70 4.97
N MET A 50 -0.86 -4.51 5.46
CA MET A 50 -1.76 -4.09 6.54
C MET A 50 -1.03 -3.88 7.87
N ALA A 51 -0.12 -4.78 8.24
CA ALA A 51 0.68 -4.65 9.45
C ALA A 51 1.54 -3.38 9.42
N PHE A 52 2.22 -3.14 8.29
CA PHE A 52 3.03 -1.95 8.07
C PHE A 52 2.19 -0.67 8.20
N ALA A 53 1.12 -0.55 7.42
CA ALA A 53 0.28 0.66 7.41
C ALA A 53 -0.34 0.95 8.80
N ARG A 54 -0.79 -0.08 9.51
CA ARG A 54 -1.35 0.05 10.88
C ARG A 54 -0.31 0.57 11.87
N GLY A 55 0.92 0.06 11.79
CA GLY A 55 2.06 0.52 12.59
C GLY A 55 2.44 1.98 12.29
N SER A 56 2.26 2.42 11.04
CA SER A 56 2.51 3.80 10.61
C SER A 56 1.36 4.78 10.90
N GLY A 57 0.33 4.39 11.64
CA GLY A 57 -0.78 5.28 12.00
C GLY A 57 -1.86 5.42 10.93
N TRP A 58 -1.96 4.47 10.00
CA TRP A 58 -3.01 4.42 8.99
C TRP A 58 -4.03 3.32 9.31
N THR A 59 -5.25 3.49 8.81
CA THR A 59 -6.34 2.53 8.95
C THR A 59 -6.74 2.03 7.56
N ASP A 60 -6.94 0.72 7.46
CA ASP A 60 -7.39 0.03 6.26
C ASP A 60 -8.87 0.33 5.97
N THR A 61 -9.26 0.31 4.70
CA THR A 61 -10.64 0.64 4.32
C THR A 61 -11.17 -0.19 3.18
N LYS A 62 -10.40 -0.35 2.10
CA LYS A 62 -10.83 -1.08 0.91
C LYS A 62 -9.67 -1.83 0.30
N ILE A 63 -9.95 -3.00 -0.25
CA ILE A 63 -9.03 -3.77 -1.09
C ILE A 63 -9.64 -3.94 -2.48
N CYS A 64 -8.82 -3.95 -3.52
CA CYS A 64 -9.27 -4.24 -4.88
C CYS A 64 -8.18 -4.94 -5.71
N ARG A 65 -8.64 -5.53 -6.81
CA ARG A 65 -7.80 -5.84 -7.96
C ARG A 65 -7.56 -4.53 -8.72
N VAL A 66 -6.31 -4.15 -8.91
CA VAL A 66 -5.94 -2.94 -9.67
C VAL A 66 -6.03 -3.24 -11.17
N ASP A 67 -5.37 -4.33 -11.58
CA ASP A 67 -5.34 -4.83 -12.95
C ASP A 67 -5.14 -6.35 -12.95
N ASP A 68 -4.57 -6.95 -13.99
CA ASP A 68 -4.29 -8.38 -14.03
C ASP A 68 -3.23 -8.82 -13.03
N ASP A 69 -2.22 -7.99 -12.78
CA ASP A 69 -1.02 -8.35 -12.04
C ASP A 69 -0.98 -7.82 -10.60
N TRP A 70 -1.74 -6.77 -10.28
CA TRP A 70 -1.61 -6.02 -9.03
C TRP A 70 -2.87 -6.05 -8.18
N SER A 71 -2.68 -6.21 -6.88
CA SER A 71 -3.68 -5.90 -5.85
C SER A 71 -3.38 -4.52 -5.26
N GLY A 72 -4.41 -3.86 -4.72
CA GLY A 72 -4.27 -2.57 -4.07
C GLY A 72 -5.09 -2.52 -2.79
N HIS A 73 -4.52 -1.94 -1.73
CA HIS A 73 -5.21 -1.65 -0.49
C HIS A 73 -5.19 -0.15 -0.21
N MET A 74 -6.38 0.39 0.07
CA MET A 74 -6.60 1.79 0.37
C MET A 74 -6.53 2.06 1.86
N PHE A 75 -5.74 3.06 2.22
CA PHE A 75 -5.51 3.48 3.59
C PHE A 75 -5.89 4.95 3.79
N ARG A 76 -6.34 5.26 4.99
CA ARG A 76 -6.59 6.62 5.46
C ARG A 76 -5.81 6.88 6.75
N ARG A 77 -5.35 8.11 6.95
CA ARG A 77 -4.71 8.50 8.22
C ARG A 77 -5.71 8.33 9.36
N LYS A 78 -5.25 7.78 10.49
CA LYS A 78 -6.04 7.79 11.73
C LYS A 78 -6.31 9.25 12.11
N ARG A 79 -7.56 9.56 12.44
CA ARG A 79 -7.87 10.84 13.08
C ARG A 79 -7.30 10.78 14.50
N LYS A 80 -6.56 11.83 14.88
CA LYS A 80 -6.29 12.10 16.29
C LYS A 80 -7.59 12.49 16.99
#